data_AF-W4LJ61-F1
#
_entry.id   AF-W4LJ61-F1
#
_cell.length_a   1.000
_cell.length_b   1.000
_cell.length_c   1.000
_cell.angle_alpha   90.00
_cell.angle_beta   90.00
_cell.angle_gamma   90.00
#
_symmetry.space_group_name_H-M   'P 1'
#
loop_
_entity.id
_entity.type
_entity.pdbx_description
1 polymer ?
#
loop_
_entity_poly.entity_id
_entity_poly.type
_entity_poly.pdbx_seq_one_letter_code
_entity_poly.pdbx_strand_id
1 'polypeptide(L)'
;MNFFDTFQDDLKKQRYKKAAFELHQATERFYSCLLLVLTNYKPNTHNLKLLNSLSILQDERLAEVFPQDSKFQRRRFQLLKRAYVDARYSEHYQITEEELTWLAERVRDLQALTEELCLEKIESFER
;
A
#
# COMPACT_ATOMS: atom_id res chain seq x y z
N MET A 1 0.13 17.52 0.44
CA MET A 1 0.65 16.77 1.59
C MET A 1 0.89 15.34 1.13
N ASN A 2 2.11 14.84 1.30
CA ASN A 2 2.48 13.46 0.96
C ASN A 2 1.88 12.54 2.05
N PHE A 3 1.12 11.50 1.67
CA PHE A 3 0.47 10.60 2.64
C PHE A 3 1.47 9.91 3.56
N PHE A 4 2.68 9.67 3.04
CA PHE A 4 3.76 9.09 3.81
C PHE A 4 4.32 10.03 4.88
N ASP A 5 4.37 11.35 4.61
CA ASP A 5 4.80 12.35 5.60
C ASP A 5 3.74 12.47 6.71
N THR A 6 2.46 12.49 6.35
CA THR A 6 1.35 12.49 7.32
C THR A 6 1.39 11.24 8.19
N PHE A 7 1.68 10.06 7.59
CA PHE A 7 1.89 8.82 8.32
C PHE A 7 3.00 8.95 9.37
N GLN A 8 4.16 9.49 9.00
CA GLN A 8 5.29 9.66 9.93
C GLN A 8 4.93 10.60 11.10
N ASP A 9 4.21 11.67 10.82
CA ASP A 9 3.77 12.61 11.85
C ASP A 9 2.75 11.99 12.81
N ASP A 10 1.79 11.23 12.28
CA ASP A 10 0.79 10.53 13.10
C ASP A 10 1.43 9.38 13.90
N LEU A 11 2.46 8.71 13.35
CA LEU A 11 3.23 7.70 14.08
C LEU A 11 3.95 8.33 15.29
N LYS A 12 4.67 9.44 15.09
CA LYS A 12 5.34 10.19 16.18
C LYS A 12 4.38 10.68 17.26
N LYS A 13 3.15 11.05 16.86
CA LYS A 13 2.07 11.48 17.76
C LYS A 13 1.31 10.31 18.39
N GLN A 14 1.73 9.06 18.16
CA GLN A 14 1.08 7.82 18.62
C GLN A 14 -0.39 7.69 18.17
N ARG A 15 -0.75 8.32 17.05
CA ARG A 15 -2.08 8.25 16.43
C ARG A 15 -2.16 7.05 15.49
N TYR A 16 -1.94 5.85 16.02
CA TYR A 16 -1.73 4.64 15.24
C TYR A 16 -2.88 4.32 14.27
N LYS A 17 -4.15 4.54 14.66
CA LYS A 17 -5.29 4.37 13.75
C LYS A 17 -5.19 5.29 12.53
N LYS A 18 -4.88 6.57 12.77
CA LYS A 18 -4.76 7.58 11.72
C LYS A 18 -3.55 7.28 10.82
N ALA A 19 -2.42 6.93 11.42
CA ALA A 19 -1.25 6.47 10.68
C ALA A 19 -1.57 5.27 9.77
N ALA A 20 -2.29 4.25 10.27
CA ALA A 20 -2.73 3.11 9.47
C ALA A 20 -3.62 3.52 8.28
N PHE A 21 -4.51 4.48 8.50
CA PHE A 21 -5.39 5.01 7.46
C PHE A 21 -4.59 5.75 6.37
N GLU A 22 -3.67 6.64 6.74
CA GLU A 22 -2.80 7.34 5.78
C GLU A 22 -1.94 6.35 4.98
N LEU A 23 -1.44 5.31 5.64
CA LEU A 23 -0.64 4.26 5.01
C LEU A 23 -1.46 3.43 4.00
N HIS A 24 -2.73 3.13 4.32
CA HIS A 24 -3.66 2.51 3.37
C HIS A 24 -3.84 3.39 2.12
N GLN A 25 -4.09 4.69 2.33
CA GLN A 25 -4.30 5.64 1.23
C GLN A 25 -3.05 5.77 0.34
N ALA A 26 -1.86 5.79 0.93
CA ALA A 26 -0.60 5.76 0.19
C ALA A 26 -0.50 4.50 -0.68
N THR A 27 -0.77 3.34 -0.09
CA THR A 27 -0.74 2.04 -0.79
C THR A 27 -1.71 2.01 -1.98
N GLU A 28 -2.96 2.47 -1.79
CA GLU A 28 -3.96 2.52 -2.85
C GLU A 28 -3.50 3.40 -4.03
N ARG A 29 -2.85 4.53 -3.73
CA ARG A 29 -2.34 5.46 -4.74
C ARG A 29 -1.20 4.85 -5.56
N PHE A 30 -0.28 4.12 -4.94
CA PHE A 30 0.78 3.44 -5.68
C PHE A 30 0.23 2.38 -6.63
N TYR A 31 -0.68 1.51 -6.16
CA TYR A 31 -1.34 0.55 -7.07
C TYR A 31 -2.15 1.23 -8.17
N SER A 32 -2.86 2.31 -7.83
CA SER A 32 -3.60 3.10 -8.82
C SER A 32 -2.67 3.65 -9.90
N CYS A 33 -1.54 4.23 -9.51
CA CYS A 33 -0.55 4.78 -10.44
C CYS A 33 -0.01 3.68 -11.36
N LEU A 34 0.40 2.56 -10.77
CA LEU A 34 0.96 1.42 -11.49
C LEU A 34 -0.03 0.86 -12.51
N LEU A 35 -1.28 0.63 -12.12
CA LEU A 35 -2.31 0.12 -13.03
C LEU A 35 -2.63 1.12 -14.15
N LEU A 36 -2.69 2.42 -13.85
CA LEU A 36 -2.88 3.45 -14.86
C LEU A 36 -1.74 3.47 -15.88
N VAL A 37 -0.48 3.45 -15.43
CA VAL A 37 0.68 3.52 -16.32
C VAL A 37 0.84 2.26 -17.16
N LEU A 38 0.63 1.07 -16.56
CA LEU A 38 0.85 -0.19 -17.26
C LEU A 38 -0.33 -0.59 -18.17
N THR A 39 -1.57 -0.27 -17.76
CA THR A 39 -2.78 -0.79 -18.43
C THR A 39 -3.71 0.28 -18.99
N ASN A 40 -3.45 1.56 -18.71
CA ASN A 40 -4.36 2.68 -18.99
C ASN A 40 -5.76 2.51 -18.36
N TYR A 41 -5.85 1.70 -17.30
CA TYR A 41 -7.10 1.44 -16.59
C TYR A 41 -6.88 1.43 -15.07
N LYS A 42 -7.74 2.15 -14.35
CA LYS A 42 -7.87 2.04 -12.89
C LYS A 42 -9.25 1.44 -12.56
N PRO A 43 -9.31 0.29 -11.87
CA PRO A 43 -10.58 -0.21 -11.35
C PRO A 43 -11.14 0.75 -10.28
N ASN A 44 -12.46 0.98 -10.31
CA ASN A 44 -13.15 1.81 -9.31
C ASN A 44 -13.36 1.02 -8.00
N THR A 45 -12.27 0.75 -7.29
CA THR A 45 -12.27 -0.03 -6.04
C THR A 45 -11.22 0.48 -5.06
N HIS A 46 -11.57 0.48 -3.78
CA HIS A 46 -10.63 0.75 -2.68
C HIS A 46 -10.10 -0.55 -2.04
N ASN A 47 -10.34 -1.70 -2.68
CA ASN A 47 -9.95 -2.99 -2.13
C ASN A 47 -8.47 -3.29 -2.46
N LEU A 48 -7.59 -3.04 -1.48
CA LEU A 48 -6.15 -3.32 -1.61
C LEU A 48 -5.84 -4.76 -2.04
N LYS A 49 -6.65 -5.75 -1.65
CA LYS A 49 -6.41 -7.14 -2.08
C LYS A 49 -6.59 -7.28 -3.60
N LEU A 50 -7.65 -6.67 -4.13
CA LEU A 50 -7.94 -6.71 -5.57
C LEU A 50 -6.88 -5.91 -6.35
N LEU A 51 -6.52 -4.72 -5.87
CA LEU A 51 -5.47 -3.91 -6.47
C LEU A 51 -4.13 -4.66 -6.49
N ASN A 52 -3.70 -5.23 -5.36
CA ASN A 52 -2.50 -6.06 -5.28
C ASN A 52 -2.53 -7.22 -6.27
N SER A 53 -3.63 -7.97 -6.36
CA SER A 53 -3.76 -9.07 -7.33
C SER A 53 -3.68 -8.59 -8.79
N LEU A 54 -4.33 -7.48 -9.14
CA LEU A 54 -4.27 -6.93 -10.49
C LEU A 54 -2.87 -6.42 -10.84
N SER A 55 -2.19 -5.81 -9.88
CA SER A 55 -0.82 -5.32 -10.03
C SER A 55 0.18 -6.47 -10.23
N ILE A 56 0.06 -7.57 -9.46
CA ILE A 56 0.88 -8.78 -9.65
C ILE A 56 0.68 -9.40 -11.04
N LEU A 57 -0.52 -9.32 -11.61
CA LEU A 57 -0.77 -9.78 -12.98
C LEU A 57 -0.01 -8.95 -14.04
N GLN A 58 0.41 -7.73 -13.70
CA GLN A 58 1.21 -6.89 -14.60
C GLN A 58 2.71 -7.12 -14.41
N ASP A 59 3.18 -7.28 -13.17
CA ASP A 59 4.57 -7.57 -12.86
C ASP A 59 4.68 -8.44 -11.59
N GLU A 60 5.35 -9.59 -11.71
CA GLU A 60 5.48 -10.57 -10.63
C GLU A 60 6.32 -10.08 -9.44
N ARG A 61 7.22 -9.10 -9.64
CA ARG A 61 8.04 -8.49 -8.56
C ARG A 61 7.16 -7.88 -7.46
N LEU A 62 5.93 -7.48 -7.78
CA LEU A 62 4.97 -6.93 -6.83
C LEU A 62 4.48 -7.95 -5.80
N ALA A 63 4.63 -9.25 -6.05
CA ALA A 63 4.30 -10.29 -5.10
C ALA A 63 5.20 -10.26 -3.86
N GLU A 64 6.45 -9.81 -4.03
CA GLU A 64 7.47 -9.72 -2.97
C GLU A 64 7.21 -8.56 -1.99
N VAL A 65 6.40 -7.57 -2.39
CA VAL A 65 6.07 -6.39 -1.58
C VAL A 65 5.19 -6.76 -0.39
N PHE A 66 4.19 -7.62 -0.59
CA PHE A 66 3.31 -8.09 0.49
C PHE A 66 3.29 -9.63 0.52
N PRO A 67 4.38 -10.25 1.01
CA PRO A 67 4.47 -11.70 1.09
C PRO A 67 3.37 -12.26 1.99
N GLN A 68 2.87 -13.45 1.68
CA GLN A 68 1.78 -14.09 2.43
C GLN A 68 2.18 -15.47 2.97
N ASP A 69 3.47 -15.72 3.17
CA ASP A 69 3.99 -17.03 3.57
C ASP A 69 3.72 -17.32 5.05
N SER A 70 3.75 -16.29 5.88
CA SER A 70 3.50 -16.40 7.31
C SER A 70 2.11 -15.89 7.71
N LYS A 71 1.55 -16.48 8.77
CA LYS A 71 0.33 -15.97 9.43
C LYS A 71 0.47 -14.50 9.85
N PHE A 72 1.69 -14.11 10.20
CA PHE A 72 2.05 -12.77 10.62
C PHE A 72 1.94 -11.73 9.50
N GLN A 73 2.53 -12.00 8.34
CA GLN A 73 2.42 -11.11 7.18
C GLN A 73 0.96 -10.99 6.71
N ARG A 74 0.23 -12.12 6.63
CA ARG A 74 -1.21 -12.12 6.28
C ARG A 74 -2.03 -11.23 7.22
N ARG A 75 -1.79 -11.35 8.53
CA ARG A 75 -2.47 -10.53 9.54
C ARG A 75 -2.19 -9.04 9.32
N ARG A 76 -0.93 -8.64 9.11
CA ARG A 76 -0.54 -7.24 8.90
C ARG A 76 -1.15 -6.66 7.63
N PHE A 77 -1.12 -7.39 6.52
CA PHE A 77 -1.80 -6.96 5.29
C PHE A 77 -3.31 -6.80 5.51
N GLN A 78 -3.93 -7.69 6.31
CA GLN A 78 -5.34 -7.57 6.65
C GLN A 78 -5.64 -6.36 7.55
N LEU A 79 -4.75 -6.01 8.48
CA LEU A 79 -4.85 -4.79 9.29
C LEU A 79 -4.74 -3.53 8.42
N LEU A 80 -3.81 -3.50 7.46
CA LEU A 80 -3.68 -2.41 6.49
C LEU A 80 -4.96 -2.27 5.66
N LYS A 81 -5.48 -3.38 5.11
CA LYS A 81 -6.71 -3.38 4.33
C LYS A 81 -7.91 -2.85 5.12
N ARG A 82 -8.05 -3.27 6.39
CA ARG A 82 -9.15 -2.84 7.27
C ARG A 82 -9.05 -1.37 7.68
N ALA A 83 -7.85 -0.79 7.69
CA ALA A 83 -7.61 0.58 8.14
C ALA A 83 -8.48 1.62 7.42
N TYR A 84 -8.83 1.43 6.15
CA TYR A 84 -9.67 2.38 5.39
C TYR A 84 -11.03 2.68 6.04
N VAL A 85 -11.66 1.64 6.59
CA VAL A 85 -12.98 1.74 7.24
C VAL A 85 -12.81 1.73 8.76
N ASP A 86 -12.10 0.74 9.28
CA ASP A 86 -12.10 0.43 10.71
C ASP A 86 -11.31 1.47 11.52
N ALA A 87 -10.29 2.11 10.94
CA ALA A 87 -9.50 3.11 11.68
C ALA A 87 -10.32 4.34 12.11
N ARG A 88 -11.40 4.65 11.39
CA ARG A 88 -12.27 5.81 11.66
C ARG A 88 -13.50 5.45 12.49
N TYR A 89 -14.02 4.23 12.34
CA TYR A 89 -15.34 3.86 12.88
C TYR A 89 -15.30 2.72 13.89
N SER A 90 -14.20 1.96 13.98
CA SER A 90 -14.12 0.79 14.87
C SER A 90 -13.30 1.10 16.11
N GLU A 91 -13.94 0.96 17.28
CA GLU A 91 -13.25 0.98 18.56
C GLU A 91 -12.31 -0.22 18.71
N HIS A 92 -12.67 -1.37 18.13
CA HIS A 92 -11.93 -2.63 18.19
C HIS A 92 -10.74 -2.70 17.22
N TYR A 93 -10.55 -1.72 16.34
CA TYR A 93 -9.37 -1.66 15.49
C TYR A 93 -8.13 -1.36 16.35
N GLN A 94 -7.25 -2.35 16.49
CA GLN A 94 -5.99 -2.21 17.20
C GLN A 94 -4.84 -2.56 16.25
N ILE A 95 -3.85 -1.68 16.22
CA ILE A 95 -2.61 -1.88 15.50
C ILE A 95 -1.48 -1.30 16.35
N THR A 96 -0.39 -2.05 16.43
CA THR A 96 0.80 -1.68 17.19
C THR A 96 1.75 -0.84 16.33
N GLU A 97 2.65 -0.12 16.99
CA GLU A 97 3.72 0.63 16.31
C GLU A 97 4.64 -0.29 15.49
N GLU A 98 4.94 -1.49 15.99
CA GLU A 98 5.75 -2.48 15.28
C GLU A 98 5.05 -2.98 14.00
N GLU A 99 3.74 -3.29 14.09
CA GLU A 99 2.94 -3.65 12.92
C GLU A 99 2.89 -2.52 11.88
N LEU A 100 2.74 -1.26 12.33
CA LEU A 100 2.75 -0.09 11.45
C LEU A 100 4.11 0.15 10.81
N THR A 101 5.19 0.03 11.56
CA THR A 101 6.55 0.25 11.07
C THR A 101 6.88 -0.78 9.99
N TRP A 102 6.55 -2.05 10.24
CA TRP A 102 6.70 -3.10 9.24
C TRP A 102 5.88 -2.83 7.98
N LEU A 103 4.62 -2.39 8.12
CA LEU A 103 3.79 -2.04 6.98
C LEU A 103 4.38 -0.85 6.21
N ALA A 104 4.94 0.14 6.90
CA ALA A 104 5.54 1.31 6.28
C ALA A 104 6.76 0.97 5.44
N GLU A 105 7.59 0.03 5.91
CA GLU A 105 8.68 -0.52 5.10
C GLU A 105 8.16 -1.16 3.81
N ARG A 106 7.13 -2.03 3.90
CA ARG A 106 6.55 -2.66 2.70
C ARG A 106 5.95 -1.65 1.74
N VAL A 107 5.36 -0.56 2.24
CA VAL A 107 4.84 0.52 1.37
C VAL A 107 5.96 1.33 0.73
N ARG A 108 7.13 1.47 1.37
CA ARG A 108 8.32 2.05 0.71
C ARG A 108 8.84 1.14 -0.39
N ASP A 109 8.88 -0.17 -0.15
CA ASP A 109 9.26 -1.15 -1.17
C ASP A 109 8.30 -1.06 -2.37
N LEU A 110 6.99 -0.93 -2.11
CA LEU A 110 5.98 -0.68 -3.15
C LEU A 110 6.24 0.62 -3.91
N GLN A 111 6.57 1.70 -3.21
CA GLN A 111 6.84 2.99 -3.82
C GLN A 111 8.02 2.91 -4.78
N ALA A 112 9.15 2.34 -4.32
CA ALA A 112 10.35 2.19 -5.12
C ALA A 112 10.10 1.35 -6.38
N LEU A 113 9.43 0.21 -6.22
CA LEU A 113 9.08 -0.65 -7.34
C LEU A 113 8.06 0.01 -8.29
N THR A 114 7.13 0.80 -7.76
CA THR A 114 6.20 1.57 -8.61
C THR A 114 6.95 2.58 -9.46
N GLU A 115 7.92 3.29 -8.90
CA GLU A 115 8.74 4.26 -9.62
C GLU A 115 9.57 3.59 -10.72
N GLU A 116 10.26 2.49 -10.40
CA GLU A 116 11.02 1.67 -11.33
C GLU A 116 10.16 1.21 -12.51
N LEU A 117 9.02 0.57 -12.24
CA LEU A 117 8.12 0.05 -13.28
C LEU A 117 7.51 1.14 -14.16
N CYS A 118 7.19 2.29 -13.56
CA CYS A 118 6.65 3.40 -14.33
C CYS A 118 7.71 3.99 -15.26
N LEU A 119 8.96 4.10 -14.81
CA LEU A 119 10.07 4.57 -15.64
C LEU A 119 10.38 3.58 -16.77
N GLU A 120 10.49 2.28 -16.47
CA GLU A 120 10.67 1.21 -17.48
C GLU A 120 9.58 1.30 -18.57
N LYS A 121 8.32 1.54 -18.15
CA LYS A 121 7.21 1.68 -19.09
C LYS A 121 7.34 2.93 -19.96
N ILE A 122 7.75 4.06 -19.40
CA ILE A 122 7.97 5.31 -20.15
C ILE A 122 9.09 5.12 -21.18
N GLU A 123 10.22 4.57 -20.76
CA GLU A 123 11.37 4.30 -21.64
C GLU A 123 11.00 3.33 -22.78
N SER A 124 10.06 2.40 -22.56
CA SER A 124 9.58 1.49 -23.60
C SER A 124 8.86 2.19 -24.76
N PHE A 125 8.38 3.42 -24.57
CA PHE A 125 7.75 4.22 -25.62
C PHE A 125 8.74 5.11 -26.39
N GLU A 126 9.96 5.29 -25.87
CA GLU A 126 11.00 6.11 -26.50
C GLU A 126 11.92 5.30 -27.43
N ARG A 127 11.71 3.98 -27.53
CA ARG A 127 12.35 3.08 -28.50
C ARG A 127 11.48 2.84 -29.73
#